data_AF-A0A1G9C0H3-F1
#
_entry.id   AF-A0A1G9C0H3-F1
#
_cell.length_a   1.000
_cell.length_b   1.000
_cell.length_c   1.000
_cell.angle_alpha   90.00
_cell.angle_beta   90.00
_cell.angle_gamma   90.00
#
_symmetry.space_group_name_H-M   'P 1'
#
loop_
_entity.id
_entity.type
_entity.pdbx_description
1 polymer ?
#
loop_
_entity_poly.entity_id
_entity_poly.type
_entity_poly.pdbx_seq_one_letter_code
_entity_poly.pdbx_strand_id
1 'polypeptide(L)'
;MDFMSMGLLLLVLAAGFIIIAQRKELQHLREVNGKLQVEIGQDKWINETREVVKKDGPVKAVKFIRDETGMSLVDAKKFVDKVRK
;
A
#
# COMPACT_ATOMS: atom_id res chain seq x y z
N MET A 1 -10.19 -49.78 -14.61
CA MET A 1 -9.27 -48.65 -14.35
C MET A 1 -7.97 -49.26 -13.84
N ASP A 2 -6.88 -49.05 -14.56
CA ASP A 2 -5.59 -49.64 -14.19
C ASP A 2 -5.03 -48.94 -12.95
N PHE A 3 -4.31 -49.69 -12.09
CA PHE A 3 -3.75 -49.19 -10.84
C PHE A 3 -2.92 -47.90 -11.03
N MET A 4 -2.24 -47.79 -12.17
CA MET A 4 -1.47 -46.62 -12.59
C MET A 4 -2.35 -45.38 -12.85
N SER A 5 -3.50 -45.56 -13.50
CA SER A 5 -4.45 -44.47 -13.78
C SER A 5 -5.13 -43.95 -12.52
N MET A 6 -5.36 -44.83 -11.54
CA MET A 6 -5.97 -44.48 -10.25
C MET A 6 -5.00 -43.70 -9.35
N GLY A 7 -3.71 -44.06 -9.36
CA GLY A 7 -2.66 -43.31 -8.65
C GLY A 7 -2.43 -41.91 -9.21
N LEU A 8 -2.47 -41.74 -10.54
CA LEU A 8 -2.35 -40.44 -11.20
C LEU A 8 -3.51 -39.50 -10.81
N LEU A 9 -4.73 -40.02 -10.76
CA LEU A 9 -5.93 -39.26 -10.36
C LEU A 9 -5.82 -38.72 -8.93
N LEU A 10 -5.30 -39.52 -7.99
CA LEU A 10 -5.12 -39.09 -6.61
C LEU A 10 -4.07 -37.98 -6.47
N LEU A 11 -2.97 -38.04 -7.25
CA LEU A 11 -1.96 -36.98 -7.27
C LEU A 11 -2.51 -35.66 -7.81
N VAL A 12 -3.30 -35.71 -8.87
CA VAL A 12 -3.93 -34.51 -9.47
C VAL A 12 -4.92 -33.88 -8.48
N LEU A 13 -5.72 -34.69 -7.80
CA LEU A 13 -6.65 -34.21 -6.77
C LEU A 13 -5.89 -33.58 -5.59
N ALA A 14 -4.85 -34.24 -5.07
CA ALA A 14 -4.04 -33.72 -3.97
C ALA A 14 -3.37 -32.38 -4.33
N ALA A 15 -2.79 -32.27 -5.54
CA ALA A 15 -2.22 -31.02 -6.03
C ALA A 15 -3.29 -29.91 -6.13
N GLY A 16 -4.50 -30.22 -6.62
CA GLY A 16 -5.62 -29.29 -6.66
C GLY A 16 -6.03 -28.79 -5.27
N PHE A 17 -6.12 -29.69 -4.28
CA PHE A 17 -6.41 -29.31 -2.89
C PHE A 17 -5.34 -28.40 -2.28
N ILE A 18 -4.05 -28.67 -2.53
CA ILE A 18 -2.94 -27.82 -2.07
C ILE A 18 -3.02 -26.42 -2.68
N ILE A 19 -3.31 -26.32 -3.98
CA ILE A 19 -3.46 -25.04 -4.70
C ILE A 19 -4.64 -24.23 -4.14
N ILE A 20 -5.77 -24.88 -3.83
CA ILE A 20 -6.95 -24.22 -3.25
C ILE A 20 -6.66 -23.76 -1.82
N ALA A 21 -5.97 -24.56 -1.01
CA ALA A 21 -5.62 -24.22 0.36
C ALA A 21 -4.69 -22.99 0.43
N GLN A 22 -3.66 -22.92 -0.43
CA GLN A 22 -2.72 -21.78 -0.47
C GLN A 22 -3.36 -20.47 -0.95
N ARG A 23 -4.44 -20.51 -1.73
CA ARG A 23 -5.13 -19.30 -2.20
C ARG A 23 -5.78 -18.48 -1.08
N LYS A 24 -6.09 -19.09 0.07
CA LYS A 24 -6.78 -18.44 1.19
C LYS A 24 -5.90 -17.45 1.94
N GLU A 25 -4.60 -17.69 1.97
CA GLU A 25 -3.62 -16.88 2.71
C GLU A 25 -3.17 -15.64 1.90
N LEU A 26 -3.15 -15.76 0.56
CA LEU A 26 -2.79 -14.67 -0.36
C LEU A 26 -3.79 -13.50 -0.36
N GLN A 27 -5.07 -13.72 -0.01
CA GLN A 27 -6.07 -12.65 -0.01
C GLN A 27 -5.91 -11.70 1.18
N HIS A 28 -5.60 -12.22 2.36
CA HIS A 28 -5.38 -11.38 3.55
C HIS A 28 -4.10 -10.55 3.43
N LEU A 29 -3.04 -11.11 2.83
CA LEU A 29 -1.81 -10.37 2.55
C LEU A 29 -2.03 -9.23 1.56
N ARG A 30 -2.91 -9.36 0.56
CA ARG A 30 -3.21 -8.27 -0.38
C ARG A 30 -3.93 -7.10 0.28
N GLU A 31 -4.83 -7.39 1.21
CA GLU A 31 -5.55 -6.33 1.93
C GLU A 31 -4.65 -5.59 2.92
N VAL A 32 -3.78 -6.33 3.62
CA VAL A 32 -2.76 -5.75 4.50
C VAL A 32 -1.75 -4.93 3.68
N ASN A 33 -1.28 -5.44 2.54
CA ASN A 33 -0.33 -4.72 1.69
C ASN A 33 -0.94 -3.46 1.06
N GLY A 34 -2.24 -3.51 0.69
CA GLY A 34 -2.97 -2.34 0.20
C GLY A 34 -3.13 -1.25 1.25
N LYS A 35 -3.48 -1.61 2.50
CA LYS A 35 -3.56 -0.66 3.63
C LYS A 35 -2.19 -0.08 3.97
N LEU A 36 -1.15 -0.91 4.01
CA LEU A 36 0.23 -0.49 4.23
C LEU A 36 0.72 0.48 3.14
N GLN A 37 0.41 0.26 1.86
CA GLN A 37 0.80 1.20 0.80
C GLN A 37 0.14 2.58 0.95
N VAL A 38 -1.12 2.63 1.37
CA VAL A 38 -1.83 3.90 1.61
C VAL A 38 -1.27 4.61 2.84
N GLU A 39 -0.93 3.86 3.89
CA GLU A 39 -0.37 4.40 5.14
C GLU A 39 1.06 4.92 4.92
N ILE A 40 1.93 4.13 4.29
CA ILE A 40 3.30 4.54 3.90
C ILE A 40 3.27 5.75 2.97
N GLY A 41 2.32 5.80 2.03
CA GLY A 41 2.14 6.94 1.13
C GLY A 41 1.78 8.22 1.89
N GLN A 42 0.86 8.16 2.85
CA GLN A 42 0.52 9.31 3.69
C GLN A 42 1.68 9.73 4.60
N ASP A 43 2.35 8.77 5.23
CA ASP A 43 3.47 9.04 6.15
C ASP A 43 4.65 9.68 5.43
N LYS A 44 4.93 9.27 4.19
CA LYS A 44 5.98 9.86 3.36
C LYS A 44 5.74 11.37 3.18
N TRP A 45 4.54 11.74 2.73
CA TRP A 45 4.22 13.16 2.50
C TRP A 45 4.16 13.95 3.80
N ILE A 46 3.70 13.36 4.90
CA ILE A 46 3.69 14.00 6.22
C ILE A 46 5.13 14.29 6.68
N ASN A 47 6.04 13.32 6.57
CA ASN A 47 7.42 13.47 6.99
C ASN A 47 8.17 14.47 6.11
N GLU A 48 8.10 14.35 4.79
CA GLU A 48 8.75 15.29 3.87
C GLU A 48 8.23 16.71 4.09
N THR A 49 6.91 16.89 4.26
CA THR A 49 6.34 18.20 4.56
C THR A 49 6.84 18.74 5.89
N ARG A 50 6.91 17.90 6.93
CA ARG A 50 7.42 18.29 8.25
C ARG A 50 8.88 18.73 8.18
N GLU A 51 9.72 18.06 7.40
CA GLU A 51 11.11 18.43 7.20
C GLU A 51 11.24 19.77 6.48
N VAL A 52 10.49 19.98 5.40
CA VAL A 52 10.50 21.25 4.66
C VAL A 52 9.95 22.39 5.53
N VAL A 53 8.91 22.16 6.34
CA VAL A 53 8.42 23.17 7.30
C VAL A 53 9.50 23.57 8.29
N LYS A 54 10.29 22.63 8.80
CA LYS A 54 11.37 22.90 9.76
C LYS A 54 12.57 23.61 9.14
N LYS A 55 12.97 23.20 7.94
CA LYS A 55 14.18 23.71 7.27
C LYS A 55 13.95 25.05 6.57
N ASP A 56 12.82 25.15 5.88
CA ASP A 56 12.56 26.15 4.85
C ASP A 56 11.30 27.01 5.16
N GLY A 57 10.53 26.61 6.17
CA GLY A 57 9.34 27.31 6.63
C GLY A 57 8.05 26.90 5.92
N PRO A 58 6.90 27.32 6.46
CA PRO A 58 5.58 26.84 6.04
C PRO A 58 5.22 27.23 4.60
N VAL A 59 5.65 28.40 4.12
CA VAL A 59 5.32 28.86 2.76
C VAL A 59 5.98 27.99 1.69
N LYS A 60 7.25 27.61 1.90
CA LYS A 60 7.97 26.71 0.99
C LYS A 60 7.41 25.28 1.06
N ALA A 61 6.99 24.81 2.23
CA ALA A 61 6.34 23.51 2.37
C ALA A 61 4.99 23.43 1.62
N VAL A 62 4.20 24.50 1.64
CA VAL A 62 2.97 24.60 0.83
C VAL A 62 3.28 24.50 -0.66
N LYS A 63 4.33 25.21 -1.12
CA LYS A 63 4.75 25.14 -2.53
C LYS A 63 5.22 23.73 -2.89
N PHE A 64 6.07 23.12 -2.07
CA PHE A 64 6.60 21.76 -2.26
C PHE A 64 5.49 20.73 -2.44
N ILE A 65 4.53 20.66 -1.49
CA ILE A 65 3.42 19.73 -1.60
C ILE A 65 2.53 20.01 -2.81
N ARG A 66 2.32 21.29 -3.15
CA ARG A 66 1.53 21.65 -4.32
C ARG A 66 2.16 21.15 -5.62
N ASP A 67 3.47 21.30 -5.74
CA ASP A 67 4.22 20.92 -6.93
C ASP A 67 4.32 19.38 -7.05
N GLU A 68 4.45 18.65 -5.93
CA GLU A 68 4.55 17.18 -5.92
C GLU A 68 3.19 16.45 -6.04
N THR A 69 2.15 16.95 -5.39
CA THR A 69 0.83 16.29 -5.31
C THR A 69 -0.20 16.86 -6.28
N GLY A 70 0.06 18.03 -6.86
CA GLY A 70 -0.90 18.75 -7.71
C GLY A 70 -2.10 19.33 -6.95
N MET A 71 -2.07 19.35 -5.60
CA MET A 71 -3.17 19.90 -4.79
C MET A 71 -3.46 21.37 -5.11
N SER A 72 -4.69 21.81 -4.83
CA SER A 72 -5.02 23.23 -4.85
C SER A 72 -4.23 23.98 -3.76
N LEU A 73 -4.04 25.29 -3.92
CA LEU A 73 -3.30 26.09 -2.93
C LEU A 73 -3.97 26.09 -1.55
N VAL A 74 -5.31 25.98 -1.52
CA VAL A 74 -6.09 25.89 -0.28
C VAL A 74 -5.86 24.54 0.40
N ASP A 75 -5.85 23.44 -0.36
CA ASP A 75 -5.68 22.10 0.19
C ASP A 75 -4.24 21.85 0.63
N ALA A 76 -3.25 22.30 -0.15
CA ALA A 76 -1.85 22.26 0.24
C ALA A 76 -1.60 23.04 1.53
N LYS A 77 -2.21 24.22 1.69
CA LYS A 77 -2.14 24.99 2.94
C LYS A 77 -2.76 24.23 4.12
N LYS A 78 -3.98 23.70 3.95
CA LYS A 78 -4.64 22.89 4.99
C LYS A 78 -3.83 21.66 5.37
N PHE A 79 -3.18 21.01 4.41
CA PHE A 79 -2.32 19.86 4.64
C PHE A 79 -1.11 20.23 5.50
N VAL A 80 -0.38 21.27 5.12
CA VAL A 80 0.78 21.77 5.88
C VAL A 80 0.37 22.23 7.28
N ASP A 81 -0.76 22.92 7.41
CA ASP A 81 -1.30 23.35 8.71
C ASP A 81 -1.66 22.16 9.60
N LYS A 82 -2.18 21.05 9.03
CA LYS A 82 -2.40 19.79 9.76
C LYS A 82 -1.10 19.13 10.21
N VAL A 83 -0.06 19.14 9.37
CA VAL A 83 1.25 18.53 9.68
C VAL A 83 2.00 19.31 10.77
N ARG A 84 1.80 20.64 10.85
CA ARG A 84 2.44 21.51 11.85
C ARG A 84 1.75 21.46 13.22
N LYS A 85 0.48 21.08 13.28
CA LYS A 85 -0.27 20.96 14.53
C LYS A 85 0.28 19.81 15.39
#